data_AF-A0A7W1R705-F1
#
_entry.id   AF-A0A7W1R705-F1
#
_cell.length_a   1.000
_cell.length_b   1.000
_cell.length_c   1.000
_cell.angle_alpha   90.00
_cell.angle_beta   90.00
_cell.angle_gamma   90.00
#
_symmetry.space_group_name_H-M   'P 1'
#
loop_
_entity.id
_entity.type
_entity.pdbx_description
1 polymer ?
#
loop_
_entity_poly.entity_id
_entity_poly.type
_entity_poly.pdbx_seq_one_letter_code
_entity_poly.pdbx_strand_id
1 'polypeptide(L)'
;CYVAGNRRGSAPEQLVSEGPFDLGLDWRKEVAAARRLRGDSEAASRKPPQLAAFAKAARTELGAAGAPALSAKTEQLRVRWVRDQLVEAGRSRAASLGWPDAYAYTKALGEQALTDSRGDVPVSIVRPSIIESAYAEPRPGWIRGFRMAEPVIISYARGLLREFPGVPEGTVDVIPVDMVVAAIIAVAGAGPERAPAITQVASGGINPLKYRTLVDNVSTWFGAHPLYDAKGQPIMVPEWRFPGRGRVERQLRRAKTVITKSERVLQSLPLRGRQAELSATLETRRREVERALEYVELYGLYTECEAIYQVDNLLAVWDDLDDADREAFAFDPRVIDWQHYITEIHLPSIIQHARVKTAPTKTTTDRTKRLRTQVLDPARHVAAFDLENTLIASNVVESYSWLATRRLNRPERIRYVAKTLTEIPSLLRLDRADRTDFLRHFYRRYEDAPVEQIERDAAEMLTQLIVTKGFPDGLRRVRDHRALGHRTVLITGALDFAVAGLRPLFDEIFAAEMTVRPDGTYSGEMRTVPPTGETRAQILAEYCAAEGFQMDECVAYADASSDLPLLEAVGFPVAVNPETRLAAVARKRGWLVEHWDRASGAPRSLLPIGPLLTERERNRRFS
;
A
#
# COMPACT_ATOMS: atom_id res chain seq x y z
N CYS A 1 -27.71 13.42 15.51
CA CYS A 1 -27.87 12.52 16.67
C CYS A 1 -27.84 11.07 16.23
N TYR A 2 -26.88 10.30 16.74
CA TYR A 2 -26.49 8.97 16.23
C TYR A 2 -27.57 7.86 16.35
N VAL A 3 -28.73 8.12 16.97
CA VAL A 3 -29.82 7.13 17.19
C VAL A 3 -31.10 7.40 16.39
N ALA A 4 -31.06 8.22 15.34
CA ALA A 4 -32.25 8.44 14.50
C ALA A 4 -32.57 7.29 13.53
N GLY A 5 -31.70 6.29 13.40
CA GLY A 5 -31.86 5.24 12.39
C GLY A 5 -32.00 5.80 10.97
N ASN A 6 -32.65 5.05 10.08
CA ASN A 6 -32.97 5.52 8.71
C ASN A 6 -34.25 6.38 8.65
N ARG A 7 -34.57 7.10 9.73
CA ARG A 7 -35.77 7.93 9.80
C ARG A 7 -35.71 9.08 8.80
N ARG A 8 -36.89 9.44 8.27
CA ARG A 8 -37.13 10.65 7.49
C ARG A 8 -38.06 11.58 8.29
N GLY A 9 -37.73 12.87 8.35
CA GLY A 9 -38.47 13.86 9.14
C GLY A 9 -38.06 13.91 10.61
N SER A 10 -38.98 14.37 11.46
CA SER A 10 -38.70 14.73 12.86
C SER A 10 -38.13 13.59 13.70
N ALA A 11 -37.06 13.88 14.45
CA ALA A 11 -36.41 12.95 15.36
C ALA A 11 -36.47 13.45 16.81
N PRO A 12 -37.46 12.98 17.60
CA PRO A 12 -37.67 13.42 18.99
C PRO A 12 -36.59 13.00 19.99
N GLU A 13 -36.49 13.78 21.05
CA GLU A 13 -35.60 13.58 22.21
C GLU A 13 -36.17 12.54 23.19
N GLN A 14 -36.24 11.30 22.72
CA GLN A 14 -36.80 10.17 23.48
C GLN A 14 -35.82 8.99 23.57
N LEU A 15 -36.02 8.08 24.53
CA LEU A 15 -35.20 6.88 24.66
C LEU A 15 -35.34 5.99 23.43
N VAL A 16 -34.32 5.15 23.17
CA VAL A 16 -34.37 4.18 22.07
C VAL A 16 -35.57 3.24 22.24
N SER A 17 -35.82 2.80 23.47
CA SER A 17 -36.93 1.93 23.89
C SER A 17 -38.32 2.54 23.69
N GLU A 18 -38.40 3.86 23.51
CA GLU A 18 -39.66 4.57 23.28
C GLU A 18 -39.89 4.84 21.79
N GLY A 19 -38.93 4.45 20.94
CA GLY A 19 -38.93 4.74 19.52
C GLY A 19 -39.28 3.58 18.61
N PRO A 20 -39.53 3.87 17.32
CA PRO A 20 -39.86 2.87 16.30
C PRO A 20 -38.69 1.92 15.99
N PHE A 21 -37.49 2.19 16.52
CA PHE A 21 -36.33 1.32 16.40
C PHE A 21 -36.12 0.42 17.62
N ASP A 22 -37.01 0.46 18.62
CA ASP A 22 -37.09 -0.60 19.62
C ASP A 22 -37.79 -1.82 19.03
N LEU A 23 -36.97 -2.78 18.59
CA LEU A 23 -37.44 -4.03 18.02
C LEU A 23 -37.48 -5.16 19.07
N GLY A 24 -37.39 -4.84 20.36
CA GLY A 24 -37.32 -5.83 21.44
C GLY A 24 -36.02 -6.65 21.42
N LEU A 25 -34.92 -6.06 20.94
CA LEU A 25 -33.64 -6.72 20.85
C LEU A 25 -32.97 -6.81 22.23
N ASP A 26 -32.43 -7.98 22.54
CA ASP A 26 -31.58 -8.17 23.71
C ASP A 26 -30.12 -7.91 23.33
N TRP A 27 -29.58 -6.78 23.81
CA TRP A 27 -28.20 -6.39 23.51
C TRP A 27 -27.18 -7.44 23.97
N ARG A 28 -27.45 -8.23 25.02
CA ARG A 28 -26.55 -9.31 25.47
C ARG A 28 -26.49 -10.43 24.44
N LYS A 29 -27.64 -10.78 23.85
CA LYS A 29 -27.71 -11.77 22.76
C LYS A 29 -27.00 -11.27 21.50
N GLU A 30 -27.15 -9.99 21.15
CA GLU A 30 -26.44 -9.39 20.01
C GLU A 30 -24.92 -9.41 20.21
N VAL A 31 -24.44 -9.05 21.41
CA VAL A 31 -23.01 -9.13 21.76
C VAL A 31 -22.50 -10.58 21.72
N ALA A 32 -23.26 -11.53 22.28
CA ALA A 32 -22.91 -12.94 22.25
C ALA A 32 -22.83 -13.49 20.81
N ALA A 33 -23.80 -13.14 19.96
CA ALA A 33 -23.82 -13.52 18.55
C ALA A 33 -22.63 -12.93 17.79
N ALA A 34 -22.29 -11.66 17.99
CA ALA A 34 -21.14 -11.02 17.36
C ALA A 34 -19.81 -11.68 17.78
N ARG A 35 -19.66 -12.03 19.07
CA ARG A 35 -18.49 -12.78 19.57
C ARG A 35 -18.39 -14.17 18.95
N ARG A 36 -19.51 -14.89 18.85
CA ARG A 36 -19.57 -16.22 18.21
C ARG A 36 -19.19 -16.14 16.73
N LEU A 37 -19.73 -15.16 16.00
CA LEU A 37 -19.44 -14.95 14.59
C LEU A 37 -17.94 -14.74 14.32
N ARG A 38 -17.22 -14.06 15.23
CA ARG A 38 -15.75 -13.96 15.13
C ARG A 38 -15.08 -15.32 15.23
N GLY A 39 -15.49 -16.16 16.18
CA GLY A 39 -15.00 -17.54 16.28
C GLY A 39 -15.28 -18.36 15.01
N ASP A 40 -16.52 -18.28 14.51
CA ASP A 40 -16.94 -19.00 13.30
C ASP A 40 -16.18 -18.52 12.05
N SER A 41 -15.95 -17.21 11.92
CA SER A 41 -15.17 -16.63 10.83
C SER A 41 -13.69 -17.03 10.92
N GLU A 42 -13.11 -17.04 12.11
CA GLU A 42 -11.75 -17.53 12.36
C GLU A 42 -11.61 -19.01 11.95
N ALA A 43 -12.56 -19.86 12.35
CA ALA A 43 -12.60 -21.27 11.96
C ALA A 43 -12.75 -21.44 10.44
N ALA A 44 -13.67 -20.70 9.81
CA ALA A 44 -13.88 -20.73 8.36
C ALA A 44 -12.63 -20.31 7.58
N SER A 45 -11.89 -19.32 8.06
CA SER A 45 -10.67 -18.82 7.42
C SER A 45 -9.53 -19.85 7.35
N ARG A 46 -9.56 -20.87 8.22
CA ARG A 46 -8.54 -21.94 8.29
C ARG A 46 -8.94 -23.20 7.54
N LYS A 47 -10.09 -23.21 6.86
CA LYS A 47 -10.49 -24.33 6.01
C LYS A 47 -9.52 -24.47 4.83
N PRO A 48 -9.17 -25.70 4.40
CA PRO A 48 -8.24 -25.94 3.29
C PRO A 48 -8.47 -25.11 2.02
N PRO A 49 -9.71 -24.97 1.47
CA PRO A 49 -9.92 -24.15 0.28
C PRO A 49 -9.58 -22.67 0.49
N GLN A 50 -9.83 -22.14 1.69
CA GLN A 50 -9.57 -20.75 2.01
C GLN A 50 -8.06 -20.50 2.14
N LEU A 51 -7.35 -21.38 2.86
CA LEU A 51 -5.89 -21.33 2.96
C LEU A 51 -5.21 -21.43 1.59
N ALA A 52 -5.71 -22.30 0.71
CA ALA A 52 -5.22 -22.41 -0.66
C ALA A 52 -5.43 -21.11 -1.45
N ALA A 53 -6.59 -20.47 -1.30
CA ALA A 53 -6.89 -19.18 -1.93
C ALA A 53 -5.96 -18.05 -1.42
N PHE A 54 -5.73 -17.97 -0.10
CA PHE A 54 -4.81 -16.99 0.48
C PHE A 54 -3.37 -17.21 0.04
N ALA A 55 -2.90 -18.46 0.02
CA ALA A 55 -1.56 -18.81 -0.46
C ALA A 55 -1.39 -18.49 -1.95
N LYS A 56 -2.42 -18.72 -2.78
CA LYS A 56 -2.41 -18.33 -4.19
C LYS A 56 -2.37 -16.81 -4.37
N ALA A 57 -3.13 -16.08 -3.56
CA ALA A 57 -3.13 -14.61 -3.58
C ALA A 57 -1.77 -14.03 -3.12
N ALA A 58 -1.16 -14.60 -2.08
CA ALA A 58 0.18 -14.23 -1.62
C ALA A 58 1.24 -14.42 -2.71
N ARG A 59 1.24 -15.58 -3.40
CA ARG A 59 2.14 -15.84 -4.54
C ARG A 59 1.89 -14.90 -5.72
N THR A 60 0.63 -14.49 -5.93
CA THR A 60 0.29 -13.54 -7.00
C THR A 60 0.87 -12.16 -6.70
N GLU A 61 0.79 -11.70 -5.44
CA GLU A 61 1.27 -10.38 -5.01
C GLU A 61 2.81 -10.33 -4.90
N LEU A 62 3.44 -11.33 -4.28
CA LEU A 62 4.87 -11.30 -3.98
C LEU A 62 5.75 -12.05 -4.99
N GLY A 63 5.20 -12.98 -5.78
CA GLY A 63 6.01 -13.84 -6.64
C GLY A 63 6.84 -14.86 -5.86
N ALA A 64 8.05 -15.13 -6.33
CA ALA A 64 8.99 -16.08 -5.74
C ALA A 64 9.81 -15.44 -4.59
N ALA A 65 9.12 -14.78 -3.65
CA ALA A 65 9.74 -14.04 -2.54
C ALA A 65 10.21 -14.91 -1.36
N GLY A 66 10.21 -16.24 -1.51
CA GLY A 66 10.58 -17.19 -0.45
C GLY A 66 9.41 -17.63 0.46
N ALA A 67 9.63 -18.70 1.22
CA ALA A 67 8.58 -19.39 1.97
C ALA A 67 8.09 -18.60 3.21
N PRO A 68 8.97 -18.13 4.11
CA PRO A 68 8.67 -17.14 5.14
C PRO A 68 7.83 -15.94 4.66
N ALA A 69 8.26 -15.24 3.60
CA ALA A 69 7.55 -14.06 3.11
C ALA A 69 6.15 -14.40 2.60
N LEU A 70 6.02 -15.51 1.85
CA LEU A 70 4.73 -16.02 1.39
C LEU A 70 3.82 -16.46 2.54
N SER A 71 4.37 -17.06 3.59
CA SER A 71 3.62 -17.52 4.76
C SER A 71 3.09 -16.35 5.58
N ALA A 72 3.95 -15.37 5.89
CA ALA A 72 3.54 -14.14 6.58
C ALA A 72 2.45 -13.39 5.79
N LYS A 73 2.61 -13.32 4.46
CA LYS A 73 1.62 -12.69 3.59
C LYS A 73 0.29 -13.45 3.54
N THR A 74 0.35 -14.78 3.51
CA THR A 74 -0.84 -15.64 3.55
C THR A 74 -1.63 -15.38 4.83
N GLU A 75 -0.95 -15.32 5.98
CA GLU A 75 -1.58 -15.04 7.26
C GLU A 75 -2.16 -13.62 7.32
N GLN A 76 -1.44 -12.62 6.80
CA GLN A 76 -1.97 -11.25 6.67
C GLN A 76 -3.27 -11.22 5.87
N LEU A 77 -3.35 -11.96 4.74
CA LEU A 77 -4.54 -12.03 3.90
C LEU A 77 -5.69 -12.76 4.62
N ARG A 78 -5.41 -13.81 5.39
CA ARG A 78 -6.39 -14.52 6.21
C ARG A 78 -7.00 -13.61 7.27
N VAL A 79 -6.16 -12.90 8.04
CA VAL A 79 -6.63 -11.95 9.07
C VAL A 79 -7.47 -10.83 8.46
N ARG A 80 -7.04 -10.30 7.30
CA ARG A 80 -7.82 -9.31 6.56
C ARG A 80 -9.18 -9.87 6.14
N TRP A 81 -9.23 -11.09 5.62
CA TRP A 81 -10.49 -11.72 5.22
C TRP A 81 -11.45 -11.86 6.41
N VAL A 82 -10.98 -12.30 7.59
CA VAL A 82 -11.81 -12.37 8.80
C VAL A 82 -12.38 -11.00 9.16
N ARG A 83 -11.54 -9.96 9.16
CA ARG A 83 -11.99 -8.58 9.40
C ARG A 83 -13.06 -8.16 8.40
N ASP A 84 -12.85 -8.44 7.12
CA ASP A 84 -13.79 -8.05 6.07
C ASP A 84 -15.14 -8.79 6.21
N GLN A 85 -15.15 -10.06 6.64
CA GLN A 85 -16.39 -10.78 6.98
C GLN A 85 -17.13 -10.15 8.16
N LEU A 86 -16.41 -9.75 9.21
CA LEU A 86 -17.02 -9.11 10.38
C LEU A 86 -17.62 -7.73 10.05
N VAL A 87 -16.93 -6.95 9.21
CA VAL A 87 -17.43 -5.67 8.71
C VAL A 87 -18.72 -5.87 7.92
N GLU A 88 -18.73 -6.83 6.99
CA GLU A 88 -19.91 -7.12 6.17
C GLU A 88 -21.11 -7.59 7.01
N ALA A 89 -20.87 -8.49 7.95
CA ALA A 89 -21.92 -8.99 8.84
C ALA A 89 -22.48 -7.88 9.75
N GLY A 90 -21.63 -7.01 10.29
CA GLY A 90 -22.05 -5.87 11.09
C GLY A 90 -22.89 -4.88 10.29
N ARG A 91 -22.44 -4.54 9.06
CA ARG A 91 -23.20 -3.70 8.12
C ARG A 91 -24.56 -4.31 7.77
N SER A 92 -24.59 -5.59 7.41
CA SER A 92 -25.82 -6.32 7.08
C SER A 92 -26.77 -6.42 8.27
N ARG A 93 -26.26 -6.65 9.48
CA ARG A 93 -27.09 -6.73 10.70
C ARG A 93 -27.70 -5.37 11.03
N ALA A 94 -26.92 -4.30 10.97
CA ALA A 94 -27.42 -2.94 11.19
C ALA A 94 -28.51 -2.56 10.16
N ALA A 95 -28.23 -2.78 8.87
CA ALA A 95 -29.16 -2.47 7.79
C ALA A 95 -30.47 -3.26 7.88
N SER A 96 -30.43 -4.55 8.26
CA SER A 96 -31.64 -5.37 8.40
C SER A 96 -32.56 -4.92 9.55
N LEU A 97 -32.04 -4.11 10.47
CA LEU A 97 -32.76 -3.53 11.60
C LEU A 97 -33.10 -2.05 11.41
N GLY A 98 -32.89 -1.50 10.21
CA GLY A 98 -33.23 -0.11 9.88
C GLY A 98 -32.21 0.94 10.32
N TRP A 99 -30.99 0.52 10.69
CA TRP A 99 -29.89 1.45 11.01
C TRP A 99 -29.05 1.79 9.76
N PRO A 100 -28.54 3.03 9.65
CA PRO A 100 -27.73 3.43 8.50
C PRO A 100 -26.39 2.69 8.47
N ASP A 101 -25.77 2.48 9.63
CA ASP A 101 -24.52 1.75 9.76
C ASP A 101 -24.40 1.04 11.12
N ALA A 102 -23.32 0.26 11.27
CA ALA A 102 -23.01 -0.44 12.51
C ALA A 102 -22.68 0.50 13.67
N TYR A 103 -22.27 1.75 13.41
CA TYR A 103 -21.96 2.71 14.46
C TYR A 103 -23.24 3.18 15.15
N ALA A 104 -24.21 3.66 14.39
CA ALA A 104 -25.53 4.05 14.90
C ALA A 104 -26.21 2.89 15.64
N TYR A 105 -26.16 1.68 15.05
CA TYR A 105 -26.73 0.49 15.65
C TYR A 105 -26.09 0.15 17.01
N THR A 106 -24.75 0.11 17.08
CA THR A 106 -24.06 -0.25 18.33
C THR A 106 -24.21 0.81 19.41
N LYS A 107 -24.35 2.08 19.04
CA LYS A 107 -24.68 3.16 19.99
C LYS A 107 -26.10 3.02 20.54
N ALA A 108 -27.08 2.67 19.70
CA ALA A 108 -28.44 2.39 20.15
C ALA A 108 -28.48 1.22 21.16
N LEU A 109 -27.79 0.12 20.86
CA LEU A 109 -27.62 -1.00 21.81
C LEU A 109 -26.89 -0.56 23.09
N GLY A 110 -25.93 0.36 22.98
CA GLY A 110 -25.22 0.91 24.13
C GLY A 110 -26.12 1.71 25.06
N GLU A 111 -27.06 2.49 24.52
CA GLU A 111 -28.06 3.20 25.33
C GLU A 111 -29.03 2.25 26.03
N GLN A 112 -29.46 1.18 25.35
CA GLN A 112 -30.24 0.11 25.98
C GLN A 112 -29.45 -0.57 27.09
N ALA A 113 -28.20 -0.94 26.83
CA ALA A 113 -27.33 -1.57 27.82
C ALA A 113 -27.10 -0.69 29.05
N LEU A 114 -26.91 0.62 28.86
CA LEU A 114 -26.79 1.59 29.94
C LEU A 114 -28.07 1.68 30.76
N THR A 115 -29.21 1.79 30.09
CA THR A 115 -30.53 1.88 30.74
C THR A 115 -30.85 0.63 31.55
N ASP A 116 -30.53 -0.55 31.02
CA ASP A 116 -30.73 -1.86 31.67
C ASP A 116 -29.80 -2.09 32.88
N SER A 117 -28.62 -1.46 32.92
CA SER A 117 -27.57 -1.78 33.89
C SER A 117 -27.29 -0.68 34.91
N ARG A 118 -27.87 0.52 34.75
CA ARG A 118 -27.63 1.67 35.65
C ARG A 118 -28.08 1.47 37.09
N GLY A 119 -29.00 0.53 37.35
CA GLY A 119 -29.63 0.37 38.67
C GLY A 119 -30.31 1.67 39.11
N ASP A 120 -30.01 2.12 40.33
CA ASP A 120 -30.58 3.36 40.90
C ASP A 120 -29.82 4.63 40.50
N VAL A 121 -28.75 4.52 39.71
CA VAL A 121 -27.97 5.69 39.27
C VAL A 121 -28.80 6.50 38.25
N PRO A 122 -29.06 7.80 38.50
CA PRO A 122 -29.69 8.67 37.51
C PRO A 122 -28.80 8.84 36.27
N VAL A 123 -29.41 8.84 35.09
CA VAL A 123 -28.70 8.91 33.81
C VAL A 123 -29.40 9.90 32.89
N SER A 124 -28.62 10.81 32.31
CA SER A 124 -28.98 11.63 31.16
C SER A 124 -28.07 11.28 29.98
N ILE A 125 -28.62 11.21 28.78
CA ILE A 125 -27.88 10.86 27.56
C ILE A 125 -27.84 12.07 26.63
N VAL A 126 -26.63 12.56 26.37
CA VAL A 126 -26.39 13.65 25.43
C VAL A 126 -26.01 13.08 24.05
N ARG A 127 -26.81 13.39 23.03
CA ARG A 127 -26.68 12.86 21.67
C ARG A 127 -26.26 13.97 20.69
N PRO A 128 -24.98 14.09 20.32
CA PRO A 128 -24.57 15.06 19.31
C PRO A 128 -24.90 14.60 17.88
N SER A 129 -25.04 15.56 16.96
CA SER A 129 -24.94 15.34 15.50
C SER A 129 -23.49 15.20 15.05
N ILE A 130 -23.18 15.43 13.77
CA ILE A 130 -21.82 15.26 13.26
C ILE A 130 -20.93 16.31 13.92
N ILE A 131 -20.06 15.86 14.82
CA ILE A 131 -19.16 16.74 15.54
C ILE A 131 -18.05 17.18 14.60
N GLU A 132 -17.92 18.49 14.40
CA GLU A 132 -16.83 19.10 13.66
C GLU A 132 -16.05 20.07 14.56
N SER A 133 -15.08 20.79 13.97
CA SER A 133 -14.12 21.60 14.70
C SER A 133 -14.76 22.65 15.61
N ALA A 134 -14.08 23.00 16.69
CA ALA A 134 -14.54 23.99 17.66
C ALA A 134 -14.86 25.33 16.98
N TYR A 135 -15.92 25.97 17.47
CA TYR A 135 -16.31 27.31 17.06
C TYR A 135 -15.43 28.35 17.74
N ALA A 136 -15.26 28.24 19.07
CA ALA A 136 -14.52 29.16 19.91
C ALA A 136 -13.43 28.45 20.74
N GLU A 137 -13.76 27.40 21.49
CA GLU A 137 -12.87 26.84 22.51
C GLU A 137 -12.35 25.43 22.21
N PRO A 138 -11.11 25.05 22.57
CA PRO A 138 -10.07 25.87 23.18
C PRO A 138 -9.42 26.89 22.23
N ARG A 139 -9.72 26.77 20.92
CA ARG A 139 -9.47 27.79 19.89
C ARG A 139 -10.33 27.46 18.67
N PRO A 140 -10.69 28.45 17.84
CA PRO A 140 -11.42 28.20 16.60
C PRO A 140 -10.69 27.17 15.73
N GLY A 141 -11.45 26.20 15.22
CA GLY A 141 -10.95 25.18 14.32
C GLY A 141 -10.29 24.00 15.02
N TRP A 142 -10.23 23.96 16.35
CA TRP A 142 -9.66 22.81 17.06
C TRP A 142 -10.52 21.55 16.87
N ILE A 143 -9.89 20.44 16.46
CA ILE A 143 -10.52 19.12 16.42
C ILE A 143 -9.49 18.03 16.69
N ARG A 144 -9.89 16.95 17.38
CA ARG A 144 -8.99 15.82 17.63
C ARG A 144 -9.07 14.78 16.51
N GLY A 145 -8.12 14.88 15.60
CA GLY A 145 -7.92 13.90 14.53
C GLY A 145 -8.68 14.27 13.26
N PHE A 146 -8.55 13.40 12.25
CA PHE A 146 -9.06 13.61 10.89
C PHE A 146 -9.95 12.41 10.55
N ARG A 147 -11.27 12.52 10.79
CA ARG A 147 -12.12 11.33 10.97
C ARG A 147 -13.52 11.39 10.37
N MET A 148 -14.10 12.55 10.10
CA MET A 148 -15.47 12.72 9.63
C MET A 148 -15.49 13.32 8.21
N ALA A 149 -15.83 14.61 8.04
CA ALA A 149 -15.92 15.22 6.72
C ALA A 149 -14.55 15.49 6.07
N GLU A 150 -13.49 15.61 6.88
CA GLU A 150 -12.19 16.11 6.43
C GLU A 150 -11.53 15.21 5.35
N PRO A 151 -11.53 13.86 5.46
CA PRO A 151 -11.04 12.99 4.39
C PRO A 151 -11.76 13.16 3.06
N VAL A 152 -13.06 13.44 3.08
CA VAL A 152 -13.87 13.66 1.89
C VAL A 152 -13.52 15.00 1.27
N ILE A 153 -13.47 16.06 2.09
CA ILE A 153 -13.11 17.43 1.67
C ILE A 153 -11.71 17.46 1.03
N ILE A 154 -10.70 16.85 1.66
CA ILE A 154 -9.35 16.79 1.09
C ILE A 154 -9.28 15.93 -0.17
N SER A 155 -10.05 14.85 -0.25
CA SER A 155 -10.08 14.01 -1.45
C SER A 155 -10.73 14.72 -2.63
N TYR A 156 -11.76 15.52 -2.38
CA TYR A 156 -12.32 16.44 -3.36
C TYR A 156 -11.31 17.51 -3.77
N ALA A 157 -10.66 18.17 -2.82
CA ALA A 157 -9.66 19.20 -3.07
C ALA A 157 -8.43 18.70 -3.85
N ARG A 158 -8.12 17.40 -3.75
CA ARG A 158 -7.08 16.72 -4.55
C ARG A 158 -7.57 16.26 -5.93
N GLY A 159 -8.82 16.52 -6.29
CA GLY A 159 -9.44 16.09 -7.54
C GLY A 159 -9.66 14.57 -7.66
N LEU A 160 -9.54 13.83 -6.55
CA LEU A 160 -9.73 12.37 -6.52
C LEU A 160 -11.21 12.00 -6.56
N LEU A 161 -12.04 12.77 -5.87
CA LEU A 161 -13.50 12.65 -5.90
C LEU A 161 -14.05 13.73 -6.85
N ARG A 162 -14.48 13.31 -8.04
CA ARG A 162 -15.11 14.21 -9.02
C ARG A 162 -16.58 14.47 -8.74
N GLU A 163 -17.25 13.44 -8.20
CA GLU A 163 -18.64 13.47 -7.79
C GLU A 163 -18.74 12.74 -6.46
N PHE A 164 -19.62 13.18 -5.58
CA PHE A 164 -19.93 12.52 -4.32
C PHE A 164 -21.45 12.55 -4.12
N PRO A 165 -22.04 11.48 -3.56
CA PRO A 165 -23.47 11.43 -3.34
C PRO A 165 -24.00 12.53 -2.42
N GLY A 166 -25.26 12.87 -2.63
CA GLY A 166 -26.04 13.65 -1.67
C GLY A 166 -27.19 14.36 -2.34
N VAL A 167 -28.13 14.81 -1.51
CA VAL A 167 -29.31 15.57 -1.92
C VAL A 167 -29.03 17.05 -1.64
N PRO A 168 -29.06 17.95 -2.65
CA PRO A 168 -28.66 19.34 -2.45
C PRO A 168 -29.53 20.09 -1.42
N GLU A 169 -30.81 19.73 -1.31
CA GLU A 169 -31.76 20.26 -0.34
C GLU A 169 -31.63 19.63 1.06
N GLY A 170 -30.88 18.53 1.17
CA GLY A 170 -30.62 17.81 2.41
C GLY A 170 -29.88 18.67 3.43
N THR A 171 -30.23 18.49 4.71
CA THR A 171 -29.53 19.15 5.82
C THR A 171 -28.35 18.27 6.25
N VAL A 172 -27.14 18.84 6.26
CA VAL A 172 -25.97 18.18 6.87
C VAL A 172 -25.91 18.64 8.32
N ASP A 173 -26.32 17.79 9.25
CA ASP A 173 -26.37 18.20 10.65
C ASP A 173 -24.98 18.12 11.30
N VAL A 174 -24.33 19.29 11.34
CA VAL A 174 -23.02 19.51 11.95
C VAL A 174 -23.17 20.29 13.25
N ILE A 175 -22.35 19.98 14.25
CA ILE A 175 -22.26 20.75 15.49
C ILE A 175 -20.80 20.93 15.91
N PRO A 176 -20.36 22.14 16.30
CA PRO A 176 -19.02 22.35 16.85
C PRO A 176 -18.78 21.56 18.15
N VAL A 177 -17.58 20.99 18.31
CA VAL A 177 -17.23 20.13 19.46
C VAL A 177 -17.33 20.84 20.81
N ASP A 178 -17.02 22.13 20.87
CA ASP A 178 -17.11 22.94 22.08
C ASP A 178 -18.55 23.14 22.55
N MET A 179 -19.50 23.36 21.63
CA MET A 179 -20.92 23.41 21.97
C MET A 179 -21.41 22.07 22.56
N VAL A 180 -20.91 20.94 22.04
CA VAL A 180 -21.23 19.61 22.60
C VAL A 180 -20.67 19.45 24.02
N VAL A 181 -19.42 19.88 24.25
CA VAL A 181 -18.80 19.79 25.57
C VAL A 181 -19.54 20.68 26.57
N ALA A 182 -19.85 21.92 26.20
CA ALA A 182 -20.59 22.86 27.04
C ALA A 182 -22.00 22.32 27.37
N ALA A 183 -22.72 21.75 26.39
CA ALA A 183 -24.01 21.11 26.62
C ALA A 183 -23.91 19.92 27.60
N ILE A 184 -22.86 19.09 27.51
CA ILE A 184 -22.63 17.99 28.46
C ILE A 184 -22.45 18.53 29.89
N ILE A 185 -21.68 19.60 30.05
CA ILE A 185 -21.45 20.21 31.36
C ILE A 185 -22.75 20.81 31.92
N ALA A 186 -23.51 21.53 31.11
CA ALA A 186 -24.78 22.13 31.52
C ALA A 186 -25.83 21.08 31.90
N VAL A 187 -25.98 20.01 31.11
CA VAL A 187 -26.87 18.89 31.44
C VAL A 187 -26.45 18.21 32.74
N ALA A 188 -25.16 18.00 32.96
CA ALA A 188 -24.66 17.46 34.22
C ALA A 188 -24.91 18.42 35.41
N GLY A 189 -24.73 19.73 35.20
CA GLY A 189 -24.96 20.78 36.20
C GLY A 189 -26.43 20.96 36.58
N ALA A 190 -27.37 20.72 35.66
CA ALA A 190 -28.80 20.71 35.95
C ALA A 190 -29.17 19.67 37.04
N GLY A 191 -28.41 18.58 37.12
CA GLY A 191 -28.58 17.53 38.11
C GLY A 191 -29.73 16.57 37.78
N PRO A 192 -29.83 15.44 38.49
CA PRO A 192 -30.68 14.30 38.11
C PRO A 192 -32.19 14.57 38.18
N GLU A 193 -32.62 15.60 38.92
CA GLU A 193 -34.03 15.96 39.08
C GLU A 193 -34.53 16.86 37.94
N ARG A 194 -33.65 17.69 37.37
CA ARG A 194 -34.01 18.69 36.35
C ARG A 194 -33.49 18.33 34.97
N ALA A 195 -32.39 17.60 34.88
CA ALA A 195 -31.78 17.24 33.61
C ALA A 195 -32.73 16.35 32.78
N PRO A 196 -32.95 16.67 31.50
CA PRO A 196 -33.69 15.81 30.59
C PRO A 196 -33.04 14.42 30.49
N ALA A 197 -33.86 13.38 30.29
CA ALA A 197 -33.35 12.02 30.07
C ALA A 197 -32.52 11.93 28.78
N ILE A 198 -32.93 12.66 27.75
CA ILE A 198 -32.25 12.76 26.45
C ILE A 198 -32.09 14.24 26.09
N THR A 199 -30.87 14.64 25.73
CA THR A 199 -30.59 15.96 25.17
C THR A 199 -29.87 15.78 23.84
N GLN A 200 -30.48 16.23 22.75
CA GLN A 200 -29.88 16.22 21.43
C GLN A 200 -29.09 17.51 21.20
N VAL A 201 -27.83 17.40 20.80
CA VAL A 201 -26.99 18.56 20.45
C VAL A 201 -26.80 18.57 18.94
N ALA A 202 -27.63 19.35 18.26
CA ALA A 202 -27.72 19.38 16.81
C ALA A 202 -28.07 20.80 16.34
N SER A 203 -27.80 21.10 15.08
CA SER A 203 -28.13 22.41 14.49
C SER A 203 -29.26 22.32 13.46
N GLY A 204 -29.45 21.16 12.82
CA GLY A 204 -30.26 21.03 11.61
C GLY A 204 -31.74 21.35 11.77
N GLY A 205 -32.30 21.19 12.98
CA GLY A 205 -33.69 21.53 13.29
C GLY A 205 -33.96 23.03 13.44
N ILE A 206 -32.95 23.83 13.78
CA ILE A 206 -33.14 25.26 14.14
C ILE A 206 -32.26 26.23 13.35
N ASN A 207 -31.08 25.77 12.90
CA ASN A 207 -30.12 26.51 12.08
C ASN A 207 -29.55 25.58 11.00
N PRO A 208 -30.32 25.24 9.94
CA PRO A 208 -29.97 24.18 9.00
C PRO A 208 -28.80 24.55 8.06
N LEU A 209 -27.73 23.75 8.10
CA LEU A 209 -26.71 23.74 7.05
C LEU A 209 -27.17 22.90 5.86
N LYS A 210 -27.50 23.53 4.73
CA LYS A 210 -27.85 22.82 3.50
C LYS A 210 -26.63 22.26 2.80
N TYR A 211 -26.77 21.07 2.22
CA TYR A 211 -25.66 20.40 1.54
C TYR A 211 -25.13 21.21 0.35
N ARG A 212 -26.02 21.87 -0.41
CA ARG A 212 -25.63 22.83 -1.45
C ARG A 212 -24.73 23.94 -0.89
N THR A 213 -25.13 24.55 0.23
CA THR A 213 -24.36 25.63 0.88
C THR A 213 -22.98 25.14 1.32
N LEU A 214 -22.88 23.95 1.90
CA LEU A 214 -21.58 23.38 2.27
C LEU A 214 -20.69 23.19 1.04
N VAL A 215 -21.21 22.54 -0.02
CA VAL A 215 -20.45 22.27 -1.24
C VAL A 215 -20.00 23.56 -1.93
N ASP A 216 -20.85 24.58 -1.97
CA ASP A 216 -20.52 25.87 -2.59
C ASP A 216 -19.40 26.60 -1.84
N ASN A 217 -19.49 26.65 -0.51
CA ASN A 217 -18.43 27.24 0.31
C ASN A 217 -17.11 26.49 0.13
N VAL A 218 -17.13 25.15 0.14
CA VAL A 218 -15.94 24.33 -0.08
C VAL A 218 -15.35 24.54 -1.47
N SER A 219 -16.18 24.50 -2.52
CA SER A 219 -15.74 24.64 -3.90
C SER A 219 -15.15 26.03 -4.19
N THR A 220 -15.84 27.08 -3.75
CA THR A 220 -15.36 28.46 -3.89
C THR A 220 -14.07 28.68 -3.11
N TRP A 221 -13.98 28.18 -1.88
CA TRP A 221 -12.78 28.34 -1.05
C TRP A 221 -11.56 27.67 -1.68
N PHE A 222 -11.69 26.43 -2.17
CA PHE A 222 -10.59 25.74 -2.86
C PHE A 222 -10.31 26.27 -4.27
N GLY A 223 -11.29 26.92 -4.91
CA GLY A 223 -11.07 27.70 -6.12
C GLY A 223 -10.12 28.89 -5.88
N ALA A 224 -10.27 29.57 -4.74
CA ALA A 224 -9.39 30.65 -4.31
C ALA A 224 -8.07 30.17 -3.68
N HIS A 225 -8.09 29.01 -3.00
CA HIS A 225 -6.96 28.43 -2.27
C HIS A 225 -6.65 27.00 -2.78
N PRO A 226 -6.16 26.85 -4.03
CA PRO A 226 -5.96 25.55 -4.63
C PRO A 226 -4.91 24.73 -3.89
N LEU A 227 -5.12 23.42 -3.82
CA LEU A 227 -4.05 22.49 -3.44
C LEU A 227 -3.08 22.32 -4.59
N TYR A 228 -1.82 22.05 -4.28
CA TYR A 228 -0.77 21.86 -5.28
C TYR A 228 -0.38 20.39 -5.41
N ASP A 229 -0.21 19.94 -6.66
CA ASP A 229 0.24 18.60 -6.97
C ASP A 229 1.76 18.42 -6.72
N ALA A 230 2.28 17.22 -7.00
CA ALA A 230 3.70 16.91 -6.85
C ALA A 230 4.62 17.74 -7.77
N LYS A 231 4.08 18.33 -8.84
CA LYS A 231 4.78 19.19 -9.81
C LYS A 231 4.62 20.67 -9.50
N GLY A 232 3.95 21.02 -8.39
CA GLY A 232 3.68 22.40 -8.03
C GLY A 232 2.63 23.08 -8.92
N GLN A 233 1.77 22.30 -9.58
CA GLN A 233 0.63 22.83 -10.33
C GLN A 233 -0.61 22.88 -9.43
N PRO A 234 -1.42 23.96 -9.53
CA PRO A 234 -2.68 24.04 -8.80
C PRO A 234 -3.65 22.97 -9.32
N ILE A 235 -4.29 22.27 -8.38
CA ILE A 235 -5.32 21.28 -8.67
C ILE A 235 -6.65 22.01 -8.79
N MET A 236 -7.24 21.94 -9.99
CA MET A 236 -8.58 22.47 -10.22
C MET A 236 -9.61 21.55 -9.58
N VAL A 237 -10.40 22.09 -8.67
CA VAL A 237 -11.52 21.35 -8.08
C VAL A 237 -12.63 21.15 -9.11
N PRO A 238 -13.21 19.94 -9.21
CA PRO A 238 -14.26 19.66 -10.17
C PRO A 238 -15.59 20.33 -9.77
N GLU A 239 -16.39 20.68 -10.77
CA GLU A 239 -17.76 21.16 -10.56
C GLU A 239 -18.61 20.04 -9.95
N TRP A 240 -19.23 20.30 -8.81
CA TRP A 240 -20.00 19.30 -8.09
C TRP A 240 -21.39 19.11 -8.72
N ARG A 241 -21.61 17.93 -9.27
CA ARG A 241 -22.93 17.45 -9.68
C ARG A 241 -23.40 16.54 -8.55
N PHE A 242 -24.66 16.58 -8.15
CA PHE A 242 -25.21 15.80 -7.03
C PHE A 242 -25.82 14.47 -7.53
N PRO A 243 -25.04 13.44 -7.91
CA PRO A 243 -25.59 12.17 -8.34
C PRO A 243 -26.10 11.36 -7.15
N GLY A 244 -27.07 10.48 -7.39
CA GLY A 244 -27.44 9.45 -6.40
C GLY A 244 -26.28 8.48 -6.12
N ARG A 245 -26.16 8.03 -4.86
CA ARG A 245 -25.09 7.14 -4.38
C ARG A 245 -24.88 5.90 -5.21
N GLY A 246 -25.97 5.21 -5.58
CA GLY A 246 -25.90 4.01 -6.39
C GLY A 246 -25.29 4.23 -7.79
N ARG A 247 -25.28 5.47 -8.32
CA ARG A 247 -24.59 5.79 -9.58
C ARG A 247 -23.09 5.90 -9.38
N VAL A 248 -22.66 6.68 -8.38
CA VAL A 248 -21.23 6.91 -8.06
C VAL A 248 -20.57 5.60 -7.68
N GLU A 249 -21.21 4.81 -6.84
CA GLU A 249 -20.71 3.51 -6.40
C GLU A 249 -20.51 2.56 -7.58
N ARG A 250 -21.49 2.46 -8.49
CA ARG A 250 -21.38 1.63 -9.71
C ARG A 250 -20.25 2.10 -10.62
N GLN A 251 -20.04 3.40 -10.79
CA GLN A 251 -18.94 3.95 -11.59
C GLN A 251 -17.58 3.59 -10.98
N LEU A 252 -17.40 3.79 -9.68
CA LEU A 252 -16.16 3.46 -8.97
C LEU A 252 -15.88 1.95 -8.99
N ARG A 253 -16.91 1.10 -8.77
CA ARG A 253 -16.78 -0.36 -8.90
C ARG A 253 -16.38 -0.79 -10.31
N ARG A 254 -16.94 -0.17 -11.35
CA ARG A 254 -16.56 -0.42 -12.75
C ARG A 254 -15.11 0.00 -13.01
N ALA A 255 -14.70 1.18 -12.57
CA ALA A 255 -13.33 1.67 -12.69
C ALA A 255 -12.34 0.74 -11.99
N LYS A 256 -12.62 0.34 -10.75
CA LYS A 256 -11.83 -0.64 -9.99
C LYS A 256 -11.66 -1.95 -10.76
N THR A 257 -12.75 -2.47 -11.34
CA THR A 257 -12.73 -3.72 -12.11
C THR A 257 -11.86 -3.62 -13.36
N VAL A 258 -11.97 -2.51 -14.12
CA VAL A 258 -11.16 -2.27 -15.32
C VAL A 258 -9.68 -2.16 -14.95
N ILE A 259 -9.33 -1.33 -13.97
CA ILE A 259 -7.94 -1.13 -13.53
C ILE A 259 -7.32 -2.45 -13.04
N THR A 260 -8.06 -3.23 -12.24
CA THR A 260 -7.59 -4.53 -11.75
C THR A 260 -7.31 -5.52 -12.89
N LYS A 261 -8.16 -5.54 -13.93
CA LYS A 261 -7.92 -6.36 -15.12
C LYS A 261 -6.66 -5.91 -15.86
N SER A 262 -6.48 -4.61 -16.08
CA SER A 262 -5.29 -4.05 -16.74
C SER A 262 -4.01 -4.31 -15.96
N GLU A 263 -4.04 -4.21 -14.64
CA GLU A 263 -2.90 -4.51 -13.76
C GLU A 263 -2.45 -5.96 -13.90
N ARG A 264 -3.39 -6.93 -13.90
CA ARG A 264 -3.08 -8.35 -14.11
C ARG A 264 -2.41 -8.62 -15.45
N VAL A 265 -2.88 -7.96 -16.51
CA VAL A 265 -2.28 -8.09 -17.85
C VAL A 265 -0.84 -7.57 -17.83
N LEU A 266 -0.59 -6.37 -17.29
CA LEU A 266 0.75 -5.80 -17.24
C LEU A 266 1.72 -6.60 -16.36
N GLN A 267 1.25 -7.14 -15.24
CA GLN A 267 2.05 -8.01 -14.37
C GLN A 267 2.40 -9.35 -15.03
N SER A 268 1.64 -9.78 -16.05
CA SER A 268 1.92 -11.00 -16.82
C SER A 268 2.96 -10.81 -17.92
N LEU A 269 3.20 -9.55 -18.33
CA LEU A 269 4.18 -9.20 -19.36
C LEU A 269 5.59 -9.05 -18.76
N PRO A 270 6.65 -9.43 -19.49
CA PRO A 270 8.04 -9.31 -19.05
C PRO A 270 8.55 -7.86 -19.17
N LEU A 271 7.91 -6.93 -18.45
CA LEU A 271 8.26 -5.51 -18.44
C LEU A 271 9.26 -5.20 -17.31
N ARG A 272 10.27 -4.39 -17.61
CA ARG A 272 11.31 -3.95 -16.66
C ARG A 272 11.66 -2.47 -16.80
N GLY A 273 12.31 -1.92 -15.79
CA GLY A 273 12.75 -0.52 -15.74
C GLY A 273 11.59 0.45 -15.95
N ARG A 274 11.76 1.45 -16.83
CA ARG A 274 10.76 2.51 -17.06
C ARG A 274 9.38 1.99 -17.48
N GLN A 275 9.32 0.85 -18.19
CA GLN A 275 8.04 0.26 -18.60
C GLN A 275 7.26 -0.31 -17.41
N ALA A 276 7.97 -0.83 -16.39
CA ALA A 276 7.37 -1.34 -15.16
C ALA A 276 6.71 -0.23 -14.32
N GLU A 277 7.13 1.03 -14.46
CA GLU A 277 6.54 2.16 -13.76
C GLU A 277 5.09 2.43 -14.18
N LEU A 278 4.68 2.04 -15.39
CA LEU A 278 3.27 2.10 -15.82
C LEU A 278 2.40 1.22 -14.93
N SER A 279 2.87 0.01 -14.59
CA SER A 279 2.18 -0.92 -13.70
C SER A 279 2.06 -0.33 -12.29
N ALA A 280 3.15 0.20 -11.74
CA ALA A 280 3.13 0.86 -10.43
C ALA A 280 2.20 2.10 -10.41
N THR A 281 2.03 2.79 -11.55
CA THR A 281 1.14 3.95 -11.67
C THR A 281 -0.32 3.53 -11.68
N LEU A 282 -0.63 2.44 -12.38
CA LEU A 282 -1.97 1.84 -12.37
C LEU A 282 -2.35 1.31 -10.98
N GLU A 283 -1.40 0.70 -10.26
CA GLU A 283 -1.66 0.28 -8.89
C GLU A 283 -1.97 1.48 -7.98
N THR A 284 -1.26 2.60 -8.14
CA THR A 284 -1.52 3.84 -7.40
C THR A 284 -2.95 4.33 -7.67
N ARG A 285 -3.35 4.39 -8.94
CA ARG A 285 -4.73 4.74 -9.34
C ARG A 285 -5.77 3.77 -8.78
N ARG A 286 -5.48 2.47 -8.76
CA ARG A 286 -6.38 1.46 -8.17
C ARG A 286 -6.65 1.78 -6.70
N ARG A 287 -5.60 2.10 -5.93
CA ARG A 287 -5.72 2.45 -4.51
C ARG A 287 -6.50 3.75 -4.30
N GLU A 288 -6.33 4.74 -5.17
CA GLU A 288 -7.12 5.97 -5.15
C GLU A 288 -8.61 5.69 -5.37
N VAL A 289 -8.95 4.87 -6.37
CA VAL A 289 -10.33 4.45 -6.63
C VAL A 289 -10.91 3.63 -5.48
N GLU A 290 -10.12 2.74 -4.87
CA GLU A 290 -10.55 1.98 -3.69
C GLU A 290 -10.85 2.87 -2.50
N ARG A 291 -9.99 3.86 -2.24
CA ARG A 291 -10.20 4.84 -1.18
C ARG A 291 -11.44 5.71 -1.45
N ALA A 292 -11.62 6.16 -2.68
CA ALA A 292 -12.81 6.90 -3.09
C ALA A 292 -14.09 6.08 -2.88
N LEU A 293 -14.08 4.80 -3.25
CA LEU A 293 -15.20 3.89 -3.03
C LEU A 293 -15.49 3.70 -1.53
N GLU A 294 -14.44 3.51 -0.72
CA GLU A 294 -14.57 3.40 0.74
C GLU A 294 -15.20 4.66 1.36
N TYR A 295 -14.79 5.85 0.93
CA TYR A 295 -15.39 7.11 1.38
C TYR A 295 -16.86 7.24 0.97
N VAL A 296 -17.22 6.87 -0.26
CA VAL A 296 -18.62 6.88 -0.72
C VAL A 296 -19.46 5.86 0.06
N GLU A 297 -18.90 4.68 0.38
CA GLU A 297 -19.60 3.65 1.17
C GLU A 297 -19.84 4.10 2.61
N LEU A 298 -18.84 4.72 3.25
CA LEU A 298 -18.89 5.15 4.66
C LEU A 298 -19.70 6.42 4.85
N TYR A 299 -19.40 7.47 4.09
CA TYR A 299 -19.96 8.81 4.33
C TYR A 299 -21.22 9.09 3.50
N GLY A 300 -21.45 8.35 2.41
CA GLY A 300 -22.62 8.55 1.56
C GLY A 300 -23.96 8.29 2.26
N LEU A 301 -23.96 7.51 3.36
CA LEU A 301 -25.15 7.29 4.20
C LEU A 301 -25.61 8.56 4.92
N TYR A 302 -24.66 9.39 5.35
CA TYR A 302 -24.95 10.60 6.10
C TYR A 302 -25.44 11.74 5.20
N THR A 303 -25.02 11.75 3.93
CA THR A 303 -25.50 12.72 2.92
C THR A 303 -26.91 12.43 2.40
N GLU A 304 -27.46 11.25 2.70
CA GLU A 304 -28.83 10.84 2.38
C GLU A 304 -29.74 10.84 3.63
N CYS A 305 -29.22 11.27 4.79
CA CYS A 305 -30.01 11.33 6.02
C CYS A 305 -31.01 12.49 5.95
N GLU A 306 -32.29 12.19 6.10
CA GLU A 306 -33.39 13.17 6.09
C GLU A 306 -33.99 13.36 7.50
N ALA A 307 -33.26 12.96 8.55
CA ALA A 307 -33.69 13.16 9.93
C ALA A 307 -33.54 14.62 10.34
N ILE A 308 -34.59 15.19 10.92
CA ILE A 308 -34.61 16.55 11.48
C ILE A 308 -34.59 16.40 13.00
N TYR A 309 -33.42 16.60 13.60
CA TYR A 309 -33.23 16.44 15.05
C TYR A 309 -33.91 17.56 15.81
N GLN A 310 -34.80 17.19 16.74
CA GLN A 310 -35.37 18.13 17.71
C GLN A 310 -34.35 18.43 18.79
N VAL A 311 -34.34 19.67 19.27
CA VAL A 311 -33.39 20.20 20.25
C VAL A 311 -34.11 21.00 21.35
N ASP A 312 -35.37 20.65 21.61
CA ASP A 312 -36.24 21.35 22.55
C ASP A 312 -35.67 21.29 23.97
N ASN A 313 -35.16 20.12 24.41
CA ASN A 313 -34.50 19.92 25.69
C ASN A 313 -33.15 20.64 25.77
N LEU A 314 -32.40 20.74 24.67
CA LEU A 314 -31.15 21.51 24.64
C LEU A 314 -31.42 23.00 24.89
N LEU A 315 -32.43 23.55 24.21
CA LEU A 315 -32.80 24.95 24.34
C LEU A 315 -33.42 25.24 25.70
N ALA A 316 -34.22 24.31 26.25
CA ALA A 316 -34.74 24.44 27.60
C ALA A 316 -33.60 24.52 28.63
N VAL A 317 -32.55 23.70 28.49
CA VAL A 317 -31.37 23.77 29.37
C VAL A 317 -30.62 25.10 29.16
N TRP A 318 -30.46 25.57 27.93
CA TRP A 318 -29.83 26.87 27.63
C TRP A 318 -30.60 28.07 28.22
N ASP A 319 -31.92 28.04 28.10
CA ASP A 319 -32.81 29.11 28.55
C ASP A 319 -32.90 29.18 30.08
N ASP A 320 -32.63 28.08 30.80
CA ASP A 320 -32.58 28.04 32.28
C ASP A 320 -31.25 28.57 32.86
N LEU A 321 -30.19 28.65 32.06
CA LEU A 321 -28.90 29.19 32.53
C LEU A 321 -28.95 30.69 32.79
N ASP A 322 -28.22 31.14 33.81
CA ASP A 322 -27.98 32.57 34.04
C ASP A 322 -26.96 33.14 33.03
N ASP A 323 -26.81 34.46 33.01
CA ASP A 323 -25.96 35.13 32.02
C ASP A 323 -24.47 34.76 32.15
N ALA A 324 -24.00 34.46 33.37
CA ALA A 324 -22.61 34.07 33.59
C ALA A 324 -22.34 32.66 33.05
N ASP A 325 -23.27 31.72 33.30
CA ASP A 325 -23.18 30.35 32.79
C ASP A 325 -23.39 30.31 31.26
N ARG A 326 -24.23 31.17 30.70
CA ARG A 326 -24.37 31.29 29.24
C ARG A 326 -23.09 31.77 28.57
N GLU A 327 -22.38 32.71 29.19
CA GLU A 327 -21.08 33.17 28.72
C GLU A 327 -20.01 32.07 28.82
N ALA A 328 -19.98 31.35 29.95
CA ALA A 328 -19.01 30.28 30.20
C ALA A 328 -19.27 29.00 29.39
N PHE A 329 -20.53 28.68 29.11
CA PHE A 329 -20.96 27.44 28.46
C PHE A 329 -21.82 27.73 27.23
N ALA A 330 -21.29 28.47 26.24
CA ALA A 330 -22.02 28.80 25.03
C ALA A 330 -22.30 27.56 24.13
N PHE A 331 -23.54 27.07 24.11
CA PHE A 331 -23.96 25.95 23.26
C PHE A 331 -25.23 26.20 22.43
N ASP A 332 -25.65 27.45 22.23
CA ASP A 332 -26.78 27.79 21.35
C ASP A 332 -26.41 27.62 19.86
N PRO A 333 -26.98 26.64 19.12
CA PRO A 333 -26.65 26.41 17.71
C PRO A 333 -27.12 27.53 16.77
N ARG A 334 -28.03 28.41 17.21
CA ARG A 334 -28.59 29.51 16.41
C ARG A 334 -27.55 30.58 16.07
N VAL A 335 -26.47 30.68 16.85
CA VAL A 335 -25.43 31.69 16.67
C VAL A 335 -24.42 31.34 15.58
N ILE A 336 -24.46 30.11 15.05
CA ILE A 336 -23.49 29.63 14.06
C ILE A 336 -23.76 30.34 12.72
N ASP A 337 -22.84 31.22 12.32
CA ASP A 337 -22.73 31.66 10.92
C ASP A 337 -22.01 30.58 10.11
N TRP A 338 -22.76 29.86 9.29
CA TRP A 338 -22.23 28.75 8.50
C TRP A 338 -21.17 29.18 7.49
N GLN A 339 -21.30 30.35 6.87
CA GLN A 339 -20.32 30.83 5.91
C GLN A 339 -18.99 31.09 6.63
N HIS A 340 -19.03 31.87 7.71
CA HIS A 340 -17.85 32.18 8.52
C HIS A 340 -17.21 30.90 9.09
N TYR A 341 -18.02 30.03 9.70
CA TYR A 341 -17.54 28.79 10.30
C TYR A 341 -16.84 27.89 9.27
N ILE A 342 -17.40 27.75 8.06
CA ILE A 342 -16.81 26.88 7.03
C ILE A 342 -15.53 27.52 6.46
N THR A 343 -15.56 28.78 6.04
CA THR A 343 -14.46 29.38 5.27
C THR A 343 -13.31 29.90 6.13
N GLU A 344 -13.59 30.42 7.32
CA GLU A 344 -12.60 31.06 8.19
C GLU A 344 -12.09 30.13 9.30
N ILE A 345 -12.90 29.15 9.73
CA ILE A 345 -12.57 28.29 10.87
C ILE A 345 -12.25 26.87 10.42
N HIS A 346 -13.22 26.18 9.81
CA HIS A 346 -13.15 24.74 9.57
C HIS A 346 -12.17 24.37 8.44
N LEU A 347 -12.30 24.99 7.25
CA LEU A 347 -11.43 24.69 6.10
C LEU A 347 -9.95 25.00 6.35
N PRO A 348 -9.58 26.17 6.91
CA PRO A 348 -8.19 26.44 7.28
C PRO A 348 -7.62 25.42 8.26
N SER A 349 -8.42 24.97 9.22
CA SER A 349 -8.03 23.90 10.13
C SER A 349 -7.78 22.57 9.41
N ILE A 350 -8.66 22.19 8.48
CA ILE A 350 -8.49 20.97 7.66
C ILE A 350 -7.15 20.99 6.93
N ILE A 351 -6.78 22.12 6.33
CA ILE A 351 -5.49 22.27 5.63
C ILE A 351 -4.31 22.01 6.57
N GLN A 352 -4.33 22.65 7.74
CA GLN A 352 -3.26 22.52 8.73
C GLN A 352 -3.11 21.07 9.20
N HIS A 353 -4.22 20.41 9.55
CA HIS A 353 -4.22 19.04 10.03
C HIS A 353 -3.84 18.04 8.93
N ALA A 354 -4.30 18.24 7.70
CA ALA A 354 -3.98 17.37 6.57
C ALA A 354 -2.56 17.57 6.02
N ARG A 355 -1.86 18.63 6.45
CA ARG A 355 -0.51 19.02 6.00
C ARG A 355 -0.42 19.06 4.46
N VAL A 356 -1.48 19.54 3.82
CA VAL A 356 -1.56 19.65 2.37
C VAL A 356 -0.88 20.92 1.88
N LYS A 357 -0.35 20.87 0.66
CA LYS A 357 0.35 22.01 0.05
C LYS A 357 -0.66 22.99 -0.51
N THR A 358 -0.73 24.18 0.07
CA THR A 358 -1.55 25.32 -0.39
C THR A 358 -0.73 26.43 -1.05
N ALA A 359 0.59 26.24 -1.18
CA ALA A 359 1.48 27.15 -1.86
C ALA A 359 2.45 26.38 -2.77
N PRO A 360 2.88 26.97 -3.90
CA PRO A 360 3.89 26.39 -4.76
C PRO A 360 5.23 26.37 -4.01
N THR A 361 5.60 25.22 -3.48
CA THR A 361 6.86 25.08 -2.76
C THR A 361 7.97 24.74 -3.77
N LYS A 362 9.03 25.55 -3.81
CA LYS A 362 10.27 25.29 -4.58
C LYS A 362 11.12 24.14 -4.01
N THR A 363 10.56 23.25 -3.18
CA THR A 363 11.28 22.08 -2.65
C THR A 363 11.34 20.97 -3.69
N THR A 364 12.14 21.23 -4.73
CA THR A 364 12.81 20.24 -5.57
C THR A 364 14.02 19.65 -4.85
N THR A 365 13.94 19.35 -3.54
CA THR A 365 14.78 18.26 -3.04
C THR A 365 14.21 17.00 -3.65
N ASP A 366 14.68 16.69 -4.85
CA ASP A 366 14.41 15.46 -5.56
C ASP A 366 14.60 14.34 -4.56
N ARG A 367 13.48 13.71 -4.16
CA ARG A 367 13.47 12.61 -3.18
C ARG A 367 14.52 11.57 -3.56
N THR A 368 14.67 11.34 -4.86
CA THR A 368 15.67 10.48 -5.47
C THR A 368 17.08 10.92 -5.10
N LYS A 369 17.40 12.22 -5.22
CA LYS A 369 18.70 12.80 -4.81
C LYS A 369 18.95 12.58 -3.33
N ARG A 370 17.97 12.83 -2.45
CA ARG A 370 18.12 12.63 -1.00
C ARG A 370 18.38 11.15 -0.66
N LEU A 371 17.59 10.24 -1.22
CA LEU A 371 17.77 8.81 -1.02
C LEU A 371 19.12 8.34 -1.57
N ARG A 372 19.55 8.86 -2.72
CA ARG A 372 20.89 8.58 -3.29
C ARG A 372 22.02 9.06 -2.38
N THR A 373 21.88 10.24 -1.76
CA THR A 373 22.85 10.73 -0.77
C THR A 373 22.94 9.80 0.44
N GLN A 374 21.81 9.29 0.94
CA GLN A 374 21.81 8.34 2.06
C GLN A 374 22.47 7.01 1.71
N VAL A 375 22.21 6.51 0.50
CA VAL A 375 22.81 5.29 -0.02
C VAL A 375 24.34 5.43 -0.19
N LEU A 376 24.82 6.62 -0.52
CA LEU A 376 26.25 6.94 -0.71
C LEU A 376 26.87 7.66 0.49
N ASP A 377 26.27 7.51 1.68
CA ASP A 377 26.81 8.09 2.90
C ASP A 377 28.04 7.28 3.36
N PRO A 378 29.20 7.90 3.65
CA PRO A 378 30.41 7.19 4.10
C PRO A 378 30.22 6.31 5.35
N ALA A 379 29.15 6.51 6.12
CA ALA A 379 28.83 5.68 7.27
C ALA A 379 28.30 4.27 6.91
N ARG A 380 27.92 4.01 5.64
CA ARG A 380 27.44 2.67 5.26
C ARG A 380 28.57 1.65 5.42
N HIS A 381 28.21 0.44 5.80
CA HIS A 381 29.20 -0.63 6.00
C HIS A 381 29.43 -1.45 4.73
N VAL A 382 28.34 -1.95 4.14
CA VAL A 382 28.38 -2.91 3.04
C VAL A 382 27.45 -2.45 1.92
N ALA A 383 27.90 -2.65 0.69
CA ALA A 383 27.09 -2.50 -0.52
C ALA A 383 27.01 -3.84 -1.25
N ALA A 384 25.86 -4.49 -1.12
CA ALA A 384 25.55 -5.76 -1.76
C ALA A 384 24.87 -5.53 -3.11
N PHE A 385 25.35 -6.22 -4.14
CA PHE A 385 24.84 -6.13 -5.50
C PHE A 385 24.37 -7.48 -5.99
N ASP A 386 23.20 -7.50 -6.62
CA ASP A 386 22.85 -8.54 -7.58
C ASP A 386 23.58 -8.29 -8.93
N LEU A 387 23.69 -9.33 -9.76
CA LEU A 387 24.36 -9.26 -11.05
C LEU A 387 23.37 -9.13 -12.21
N GLU A 388 22.50 -10.11 -12.37
CA GLU A 388 21.65 -10.27 -13.55
C GLU A 388 20.54 -9.21 -13.60
N ASN A 389 20.63 -8.32 -14.57
CA ASN A 389 19.75 -7.17 -14.81
C ASN A 389 19.85 -6.05 -13.76
N THR A 390 20.71 -6.24 -12.77
CA THR A 390 21.19 -5.19 -11.88
C THR A 390 22.47 -4.55 -12.43
N LEU A 391 23.55 -5.32 -12.69
CA LEU A 391 24.82 -4.80 -13.23
C LEU A 391 25.04 -5.13 -14.71
N ILE A 392 24.41 -6.20 -15.21
CA ILE A 392 24.50 -6.62 -16.61
C ILE A 392 23.11 -6.97 -17.12
N ALA A 393 22.69 -6.46 -18.28
CA ALA A 393 21.43 -6.78 -18.96
C ALA A 393 21.44 -8.21 -19.56
N SER A 394 21.57 -9.21 -18.70
CA SER A 394 21.67 -10.63 -19.04
C SER A 394 21.02 -11.51 -17.98
N ASN A 395 20.97 -12.81 -18.23
CA ASN A 395 20.51 -13.82 -17.29
C ASN A 395 21.35 -15.11 -17.41
N VAL A 396 21.15 -16.03 -16.46
CA VAL A 396 21.87 -17.32 -16.42
C VAL A 396 21.63 -18.18 -17.67
N VAL A 397 20.47 -18.07 -18.32
CA VAL A 397 20.15 -18.82 -19.55
C VAL A 397 20.97 -18.32 -20.71
N GLU A 398 21.18 -17.01 -20.81
CA GLU A 398 22.02 -16.40 -21.83
C GLU A 398 23.50 -16.74 -21.63
N SER A 399 23.99 -16.69 -20.39
CA SER A 399 25.37 -17.09 -20.08
C SER A 399 25.63 -18.55 -20.47
N TYR A 400 24.72 -19.45 -20.10
CA TYR A 400 24.79 -20.86 -20.51
C TYR A 400 24.68 -21.02 -22.04
N SER A 401 23.75 -20.32 -22.68
CA SER A 401 23.56 -20.41 -24.14
C SER A 401 24.80 -19.95 -24.91
N TRP A 402 25.49 -18.92 -24.41
CA TRP A 402 26.73 -18.45 -24.98
C TRP A 402 27.81 -19.55 -24.93
N LEU A 403 28.02 -20.14 -23.75
CA LEU A 403 29.02 -21.19 -23.52
C LEU A 403 28.70 -22.46 -24.30
N ALA A 404 27.45 -22.93 -24.20
CA ALA A 404 26.99 -24.15 -24.85
C ALA A 404 27.09 -24.07 -26.38
N THR A 405 26.92 -22.88 -26.98
CA THR A 405 26.95 -22.73 -28.45
C THR A 405 28.32 -22.37 -29.01
N ARG A 406 29.26 -21.86 -28.20
CA ARG A 406 30.60 -21.40 -28.64
C ARG A 406 31.30 -22.42 -29.54
N ARG A 407 31.26 -23.70 -29.17
CA ARG A 407 31.94 -24.80 -29.86
C ARG A 407 31.06 -25.64 -30.79
N LEU A 408 29.76 -25.35 -30.89
CA LEU A 408 28.83 -26.03 -31.80
C LEU A 408 28.99 -25.55 -33.24
N ASN A 409 28.83 -26.48 -34.19
CA ASN A 409 28.70 -26.14 -35.60
C ASN A 409 27.32 -25.51 -35.92
N ARG A 410 27.15 -24.96 -37.13
CA ARG A 410 25.91 -24.25 -37.51
C ARG A 410 24.65 -25.14 -37.37
N PRO A 411 24.60 -26.38 -37.89
CA PRO A 411 23.45 -27.28 -37.70
C PRO A 411 23.10 -27.54 -36.22
N GLU A 412 24.11 -27.78 -35.39
CA GLU A 412 23.93 -28.03 -33.96
C GLU A 412 23.38 -26.81 -33.22
N ARG A 413 23.84 -25.60 -33.58
CA ARG A 413 23.31 -24.35 -33.01
C ARG A 413 21.83 -24.16 -33.33
N ILE A 414 21.41 -24.45 -34.57
CA ILE A 414 20.00 -24.37 -34.97
C ILE A 414 19.17 -25.35 -34.13
N ARG A 415 19.66 -26.58 -33.96
CA ARG A 415 19.00 -27.60 -33.12
C ARG A 415 18.92 -27.16 -31.65
N TYR A 416 19.99 -26.57 -31.11
CA TYR A 416 20.03 -26.03 -29.75
C TYR A 416 18.99 -24.92 -29.54
N VAL A 417 18.93 -23.96 -30.47
CA VAL A 417 17.97 -22.84 -30.40
C VAL A 417 16.54 -23.38 -30.48
N ALA A 418 16.24 -24.28 -31.42
CA ALA A 418 14.92 -24.89 -31.55
C ALA A 418 14.50 -25.63 -30.27
N LYS A 419 15.40 -26.46 -29.70
CA LYS A 419 15.14 -27.17 -28.44
C LYS A 419 14.92 -26.20 -27.28
N THR A 420 15.77 -25.19 -27.12
CA THR A 420 15.65 -24.18 -26.06
C THR A 420 14.33 -23.43 -26.16
N LEU A 421 13.90 -23.04 -27.38
CA LEU A 421 12.60 -22.40 -27.60
C LEU A 421 11.42 -23.27 -27.14
N THR A 422 11.48 -24.59 -27.34
CA THR A 422 10.45 -25.52 -26.85
C THR A 422 10.44 -25.67 -25.32
N GLU A 423 11.58 -25.45 -24.65
CA GLU A 423 11.72 -25.55 -23.19
C GLU A 423 11.37 -24.23 -22.47
N ILE A 424 11.30 -23.08 -23.15
CA ILE A 424 11.01 -21.77 -22.51
C ILE A 424 9.79 -21.81 -21.57
N PRO A 425 8.62 -22.35 -21.96
CA PRO A 425 7.45 -22.34 -21.08
C PRO A 425 7.65 -23.14 -19.78
N SER A 426 8.37 -24.27 -19.83
CA SER A 426 8.64 -25.08 -18.65
C SER A 426 9.64 -24.39 -17.73
N LEU A 427 10.70 -23.81 -18.29
CA LEU A 427 11.71 -23.04 -17.55
C LEU A 427 11.10 -21.83 -16.83
N LEU A 428 10.25 -21.05 -17.51
CA LEU A 428 9.53 -19.93 -16.90
C LEU A 428 8.55 -20.37 -15.80
N ARG A 429 7.94 -21.55 -15.94
CA ARG A 429 7.04 -22.10 -14.92
C ARG A 429 7.80 -22.51 -13.65
N LEU A 430 8.94 -23.18 -13.83
CA LEU A 430 9.86 -23.54 -12.73
C LEU A 430 10.36 -22.29 -12.02
N ASP A 431 10.89 -21.31 -12.77
CA ASP A 431 11.42 -20.06 -12.23
C ASP A 431 10.39 -19.27 -11.40
N ARG A 432 9.14 -19.21 -11.88
CA ARG A 432 8.04 -18.56 -11.16
C ARG A 432 7.60 -19.31 -9.89
N ALA A 433 7.86 -20.61 -9.82
CA ALA A 433 7.48 -21.44 -8.68
C ALA A 433 8.57 -21.39 -7.60
N ASP A 434 9.81 -21.68 -7.98
CA ASP A 434 10.98 -21.64 -7.12
C ASP A 434 12.25 -21.40 -7.96
N ARG A 435 12.95 -20.29 -7.68
CA ARG A 435 14.17 -19.91 -8.39
C ARG A 435 15.32 -20.87 -8.12
N THR A 436 15.41 -21.43 -6.92
CA THR A 436 16.45 -22.36 -6.50
C THR A 436 16.33 -23.67 -7.28
N ASP A 437 15.12 -24.21 -7.36
CA ASP A 437 14.84 -25.44 -8.13
C ASP A 437 15.08 -25.23 -9.62
N PHE A 438 14.75 -24.04 -10.15
CA PHE A 438 15.10 -23.67 -11.52
C PHE A 438 16.62 -23.71 -11.75
N LEU A 439 17.44 -23.12 -10.87
CA LEU A 439 18.90 -23.14 -11.04
C LEU A 439 19.49 -24.54 -10.93
N ARG A 440 19.06 -25.36 -9.96
CA ARG A 440 19.45 -26.79 -9.86
C ARG A 440 19.05 -27.55 -11.13
N HIS A 441 17.80 -27.33 -11.55
CA HIS A 441 17.25 -27.56 -12.87
C HIS A 441 18.25 -27.38 -14.01
N PHE A 442 18.64 -26.12 -14.13
CA PHE A 442 19.26 -25.56 -15.29
C PHE A 442 20.75 -25.93 -15.35
N TYR A 443 21.46 -25.88 -14.23
CA TYR A 443 22.90 -26.15 -14.15
C TYR A 443 23.30 -27.62 -14.27
N ARG A 444 22.37 -28.56 -14.10
CA ARG A 444 22.59 -29.97 -14.50
C ARG A 444 23.03 -30.13 -15.95
N ARG A 445 22.77 -29.14 -16.81
CA ARG A 445 23.22 -29.15 -18.21
C ARG A 445 24.75 -29.04 -18.39
N TYR A 446 25.49 -28.72 -17.32
CA TYR A 446 26.96 -28.77 -17.32
C TYR A 446 27.52 -30.13 -16.91
N GLU A 447 26.68 -31.14 -16.65
CA GLU A 447 27.16 -32.50 -16.38
C GLU A 447 28.11 -32.97 -17.51
N ASP A 448 29.24 -33.55 -17.10
CA ASP A 448 30.33 -34.03 -17.97
C ASP A 448 31.09 -32.93 -18.72
N ALA A 449 30.80 -31.64 -18.49
CA ALA A 449 31.54 -30.55 -19.11
C ALA A 449 32.97 -30.44 -18.52
N PRO A 450 34.03 -30.34 -19.35
CA PRO A 450 35.40 -30.18 -18.85
C PRO A 450 35.61 -28.83 -18.18
N VAL A 451 36.11 -28.83 -16.93
CA VAL A 451 36.27 -27.62 -16.11
C VAL A 451 37.17 -26.59 -16.78
N GLU A 452 38.39 -26.98 -17.17
CA GLU A 452 39.36 -26.06 -17.78
C GLU A 452 38.84 -25.39 -19.05
N GLN A 453 38.05 -26.12 -19.84
CA GLN A 453 37.47 -25.57 -21.07
C GLN A 453 36.43 -24.50 -20.74
N ILE A 454 35.53 -24.79 -19.80
CA ILE A 454 34.47 -23.87 -19.41
C ILE A 454 35.04 -22.60 -18.76
N GLU A 455 36.04 -22.72 -17.90
CA GLU A 455 36.70 -21.56 -17.28
C GLU A 455 37.34 -20.63 -18.31
N ARG A 456 38.04 -21.18 -19.31
CA ARG A 456 38.64 -20.40 -20.40
C ARG A 456 37.57 -19.69 -21.23
N ASP A 457 36.53 -20.42 -21.64
CA ASP A 457 35.45 -19.86 -22.46
C ASP A 457 34.63 -18.81 -21.66
N ALA A 458 34.48 -18.99 -20.35
CA ALA A 458 33.75 -18.08 -19.46
C ALA A 458 34.42 -16.70 -19.32
N ALA A 459 35.75 -16.63 -19.33
CA ALA A 459 36.47 -15.35 -19.30
C ALA A 459 36.16 -14.49 -20.55
N GLU A 460 36.09 -15.12 -21.73
CA GLU A 460 35.73 -14.45 -22.98
C GLU A 460 34.23 -14.07 -22.98
N MET A 461 33.36 -14.96 -22.51
CA MET A 461 31.92 -14.71 -22.34
C MET A 461 31.69 -13.46 -21.49
N LEU A 462 32.26 -13.42 -20.29
CA LEU A 462 32.07 -12.33 -19.34
C LEU A 462 32.53 -11.00 -19.93
N THR A 463 33.70 -10.99 -20.60
CA THR A 463 34.21 -9.79 -21.29
C THR A 463 33.21 -9.29 -22.32
N GLN A 464 32.69 -10.18 -23.17
CA GLN A 464 31.70 -9.81 -24.18
C GLN A 464 30.39 -9.31 -23.54
N LEU A 465 29.90 -9.97 -22.49
CA LEU A 465 28.68 -9.57 -21.79
C LEU A 465 28.84 -8.20 -21.11
N ILE A 466 29.97 -7.93 -20.44
CA ILE A 466 30.23 -6.62 -19.83
C ILE A 466 30.24 -5.52 -20.89
N VAL A 467 30.94 -5.72 -22.01
CA VAL A 467 31.06 -4.71 -23.07
C VAL A 467 29.71 -4.46 -23.77
N THR A 468 28.93 -5.51 -24.03
CA THR A 468 27.70 -5.38 -24.84
C THR A 468 26.44 -5.13 -24.01
N LYS A 469 26.43 -5.57 -22.76
CA LYS A 469 25.24 -5.63 -21.90
C LYS A 469 25.46 -5.06 -20.50
N GLY A 470 26.69 -4.69 -20.12
CA GLY A 470 26.94 -4.03 -18.85
C GLY A 470 26.18 -2.71 -18.71
N PHE A 471 25.82 -2.39 -17.47
CA PHE A 471 25.27 -1.10 -17.08
C PHE A 471 26.40 -0.22 -16.53
N PRO A 472 26.92 0.76 -17.30
CA PRO A 472 28.07 1.57 -16.88
C PRO A 472 27.81 2.33 -15.57
N ASP A 473 26.58 2.82 -15.37
CA ASP A 473 26.18 3.52 -14.15
C ASP A 473 26.20 2.60 -12.92
N GLY A 474 25.84 1.32 -13.09
CA GLY A 474 25.93 0.32 -12.03
C GLY A 474 27.37 -0.02 -11.66
N LEU A 475 28.23 -0.22 -12.66
CA LEU A 475 29.67 -0.44 -12.43
C LEU A 475 30.34 0.78 -11.78
N ARG A 476 29.93 2.00 -12.17
CA ARG A 476 30.37 3.23 -11.49
C ARG A 476 29.88 3.26 -10.05
N ARG A 477 28.62 2.86 -9.79
CA ARG A 477 28.08 2.80 -8.42
C ARG A 477 28.89 1.89 -7.51
N VAL A 478 29.30 0.71 -7.98
CA VAL A 478 30.18 -0.20 -7.23
C VAL A 478 31.48 0.51 -6.83
N ARG A 479 32.10 1.22 -7.79
CA ARG A 479 33.33 2.00 -7.54
C ARG A 479 33.11 3.16 -6.57
N ASP A 480 31.97 3.84 -6.65
CA ASP A 480 31.62 4.93 -5.73
C ASP A 480 31.54 4.39 -4.28
N HIS A 481 30.90 3.25 -4.06
CA HIS A 481 30.86 2.60 -2.74
C HIS A 481 32.25 2.22 -2.24
N ARG A 482 33.07 1.63 -3.12
CA ARG A 482 34.46 1.26 -2.77
C ARG A 482 35.31 2.48 -2.42
N ALA A 483 35.16 3.59 -3.15
CA ALA A 483 35.88 4.84 -2.89
C ALA A 483 35.46 5.49 -1.55
N LEU A 484 34.24 5.25 -1.10
CA LEU A 484 33.72 5.68 0.20
C LEU A 484 34.12 4.75 1.36
N GLY A 485 34.82 3.65 1.07
CA GLY A 485 35.28 2.69 2.09
C GLY A 485 34.28 1.58 2.42
N HIS A 486 33.14 1.53 1.73
CA HIS A 486 32.17 0.45 1.92
C HIS A 486 32.71 -0.87 1.40
N ARG A 487 32.44 -1.98 2.10
CA ARG A 487 32.74 -3.32 1.58
C ARG A 487 31.79 -3.63 0.43
N THR A 488 32.35 -3.98 -0.72
CA THR A 488 31.59 -4.29 -1.93
C THR A 488 31.39 -5.80 -2.05
N VAL A 489 30.13 -6.23 -2.06
CA VAL A 489 29.75 -7.66 -2.06
C VAL A 489 28.88 -7.96 -3.28
N LEU A 490 29.24 -8.99 -4.04
CA LEU A 490 28.39 -9.52 -5.11
C LEU A 490 27.68 -10.78 -4.60
N ILE A 491 26.35 -10.82 -4.70
CA ILE A 491 25.55 -12.01 -4.37
C ILE A 491 24.74 -12.38 -5.60
N THR A 492 25.05 -13.51 -6.24
CA THR A 492 24.47 -13.89 -7.53
C THR A 492 24.10 -15.36 -7.59
N GLY A 493 23.08 -15.67 -8.40
CA GLY A 493 22.74 -17.04 -8.74
C GLY A 493 23.63 -17.62 -9.84
N ALA A 494 24.46 -16.80 -10.51
CA ALA A 494 25.42 -17.24 -11.51
C ALA A 494 26.47 -18.20 -10.93
N LEU A 495 27.04 -19.04 -11.78
CA LEU A 495 28.16 -19.90 -11.41
C LEU A 495 29.42 -19.09 -11.16
N ASP A 496 30.21 -19.50 -10.19
CA ASP A 496 31.47 -18.88 -9.76
C ASP A 496 32.44 -18.58 -10.91
N PHE A 497 32.64 -19.54 -11.83
CA PHE A 497 33.50 -19.35 -13.00
C PHE A 497 32.96 -18.27 -13.96
N ALA A 498 31.64 -18.08 -14.03
CA ALA A 498 31.02 -17.09 -14.91
C ALA A 498 31.24 -15.66 -14.42
N VAL A 499 31.56 -15.48 -13.14
CA VAL A 499 31.72 -14.17 -12.49
C VAL A 499 33.14 -13.93 -11.98
N ALA A 500 34.06 -14.89 -12.15
CA ALA A 500 35.43 -14.81 -11.66
C ALA A 500 36.17 -13.53 -12.10
N GLY A 501 35.94 -13.05 -13.32
CA GLY A 501 36.54 -11.81 -13.82
C GLY A 501 36.04 -10.51 -13.15
N LEU A 502 34.99 -10.58 -12.32
CA LEU A 502 34.49 -9.45 -11.54
C LEU A 502 35.19 -9.27 -10.19
N ARG A 503 36.05 -10.23 -9.76
CA ARG A 503 36.80 -10.15 -8.49
C ARG A 503 37.50 -8.81 -8.26
N PRO A 504 38.09 -8.12 -9.25
CA PRO A 504 38.71 -6.81 -9.00
C PRO A 504 37.75 -5.69 -8.59
N LEU A 505 36.44 -5.85 -8.80
CA LEU A 505 35.42 -4.86 -8.45
C LEU A 505 34.76 -5.11 -7.09
N PHE A 506 34.89 -6.32 -6.54
CA PHE A 506 34.20 -6.73 -5.32
C PHE A 506 35.20 -7.25 -4.31
N ASP A 507 35.00 -6.89 -3.04
CA ASP A 507 35.77 -7.45 -1.94
C ASP A 507 35.39 -8.91 -1.70
N GLU A 508 34.11 -9.24 -1.87
CA GLU A 508 33.60 -10.61 -1.75
C GLU A 508 32.59 -10.96 -2.86
N ILE A 509 32.62 -12.23 -3.30
CA ILE A 509 31.68 -12.76 -4.29
C ILE A 509 31.08 -14.06 -3.75
N PHE A 510 29.77 -14.03 -3.51
CA PHE A 510 28.95 -15.20 -3.21
C PHE A 510 28.21 -15.63 -4.48
N ALA A 511 28.73 -16.67 -5.12
CA ALA A 511 28.21 -17.24 -6.35
C ALA A 511 27.79 -18.70 -6.15
N ALA A 512 27.07 -19.25 -7.12
CA ALA A 512 26.68 -20.65 -7.10
C ALA A 512 27.88 -21.53 -7.47
N GLU A 513 28.12 -22.60 -6.72
CA GLU A 513 29.25 -23.51 -6.93
C GLU A 513 28.76 -24.90 -7.34
N MET A 514 29.43 -25.51 -8.31
CA MET A 514 29.15 -26.86 -8.79
C MET A 514 30.26 -27.83 -8.39
N THR A 515 29.88 -29.06 -8.07
CA THR A 515 30.84 -30.10 -7.67
C THR A 515 31.65 -30.57 -8.88
N VAL A 516 32.97 -30.64 -8.69
CA VAL A 516 33.93 -31.15 -9.68
C VAL A 516 34.26 -32.60 -9.37
N ARG A 517 34.22 -33.46 -10.39
CA ARG A 517 34.61 -34.86 -10.29
C ARG A 517 36.14 -35.00 -10.38
N PRO A 518 36.72 -36.11 -9.87
CA PRO A 518 38.16 -36.34 -9.93
C PRO A 518 38.76 -36.38 -11.34
N ASP A 519 37.94 -36.59 -12.38
CA ASP A 519 38.36 -36.62 -13.79
C ASP A 519 38.41 -35.22 -14.44
N GLY A 520 38.20 -34.14 -13.68
CA GLY A 520 38.23 -32.76 -14.18
C GLY A 520 36.96 -32.34 -14.92
N THR A 521 35.85 -33.05 -14.73
CA THR A 521 34.52 -32.70 -15.26
C THR A 521 33.56 -32.25 -14.16
N TYR A 522 32.53 -31.50 -14.52
CA TYR A 522 31.47 -31.12 -13.58
C TYR A 522 30.47 -32.26 -13.37
N SER A 523 30.01 -32.44 -12.12
CA SER A 523 29.01 -33.47 -11.80
C SER A 523 27.57 -33.11 -12.17
N GLY A 524 27.29 -31.84 -12.47
CA GLY A 524 25.93 -31.32 -12.61
C GLY A 524 25.20 -31.09 -11.28
N GLU A 525 25.84 -31.40 -10.14
CA GLU A 525 25.30 -31.19 -8.80
C GLU A 525 25.91 -29.94 -8.14
N MET A 526 25.08 -29.12 -7.50
CA MET A 526 25.53 -27.93 -6.79
C MET A 526 26.16 -28.31 -5.46
N ARG A 527 27.30 -27.70 -5.10
CA ARG A 527 28.01 -27.92 -3.84
C ARG A 527 27.22 -27.40 -2.64
N THR A 528 26.58 -26.25 -2.81
CA THR A 528 25.76 -25.58 -1.80
C THR A 528 24.41 -25.14 -2.40
N VAL A 529 23.50 -24.65 -1.56
CA VAL A 529 22.27 -24.04 -2.05
C VAL A 529 22.65 -22.75 -2.82
N PRO A 530 22.20 -22.58 -4.07
CA PRO A 530 22.48 -21.37 -4.83
C PRO A 530 22.06 -20.10 -4.08
N PRO A 531 22.80 -18.98 -4.20
CA PRO A 531 22.43 -17.70 -3.58
C PRO A 531 21.20 -17.10 -4.26
N THR A 532 20.01 -17.54 -3.86
CA THR A 532 18.73 -17.08 -4.41
C THR A 532 17.74 -16.76 -3.30
N GLY A 533 16.95 -15.71 -3.49
CA GLY A 533 15.88 -15.34 -2.57
C GLY A 533 16.37 -15.11 -1.14
N GLU A 534 15.78 -15.83 -0.19
CA GLU A 534 16.08 -15.72 1.25
C GLU A 534 17.54 -16.05 1.58
N THR A 535 18.15 -17.00 0.85
CA THR A 535 19.56 -17.36 1.03
C THR A 535 20.48 -16.15 0.85
N ARG A 536 20.12 -15.20 -0.03
CA ARG A 536 20.92 -13.98 -0.22
C ARG A 536 20.91 -13.08 1.01
N ALA A 537 19.75 -12.94 1.65
CA ALA A 537 19.62 -12.16 2.88
C ALA A 537 20.40 -12.83 4.02
N GLN A 538 20.34 -14.17 4.11
CA GLN A 538 21.09 -14.94 5.09
C GLN A 538 22.61 -14.83 4.88
N ILE A 539 23.10 -15.02 3.65
CA ILE A 539 24.53 -14.88 3.31
C ILE A 539 25.05 -13.50 3.72
N LEU A 540 24.30 -12.44 3.39
CA LEU A 540 24.72 -11.08 3.77
C LEU A 540 24.72 -10.89 5.29
N ALA A 541 23.71 -11.41 5.99
CA ALA A 541 23.62 -11.30 7.45
C ALA A 541 24.75 -12.07 8.15
N GLU A 542 25.08 -13.27 7.68
CA GLU A 542 26.20 -14.09 8.19
C GLU A 542 27.54 -13.40 7.94
N TYR A 543 27.74 -12.85 6.74
CA TYR A 543 28.92 -12.04 6.41
C TYR A 543 29.04 -10.82 7.33
N CYS A 544 27.96 -10.07 7.52
CA CYS A 544 27.95 -8.91 8.40
C CYS A 544 28.25 -9.30 9.85
N ALA A 545 27.68 -10.40 10.35
CA ALA A 545 27.94 -10.88 11.70
C ALA A 545 29.40 -11.31 11.89
N ALA A 546 30.01 -11.98 10.89
CA ALA A 546 31.40 -12.42 10.96
C ALA A 546 32.38 -11.24 10.95
N GLU A 547 32.09 -10.20 10.17
CA GLU A 547 32.95 -9.02 10.01
C GLU A 547 32.62 -7.86 10.98
N GLY A 548 31.57 -8.01 11.81
CA GLY A 548 31.13 -7.00 12.77
C GLY A 548 30.34 -5.83 12.16
N PHE A 549 29.80 -5.98 10.95
CA PHE A 549 28.93 -4.98 10.30
C PHE A 549 27.49 -5.10 10.75
N GLN A 550 26.78 -3.96 10.71
CA GLN A 550 25.35 -3.88 10.99
C GLN A 550 24.51 -3.86 9.70
N MET A 551 23.44 -4.65 9.67
CA MET A 551 22.54 -4.79 8.50
C MET A 551 21.73 -3.52 8.19
N ASP A 552 21.42 -2.72 9.21
CA ASP A 552 20.75 -1.41 9.06
C ASP A 552 21.64 -0.40 8.30
N GLU A 553 22.95 -0.51 8.42
CA GLU A 553 23.93 0.31 7.69
C GLU A 553 24.35 -0.30 6.34
N CYS A 554 23.68 -1.37 5.90
CA CYS A 554 23.92 -2.00 4.61
C CYS A 554 23.02 -1.44 3.50
N VAL A 555 23.54 -1.49 2.27
CA VAL A 555 22.86 -1.13 1.02
C VAL A 555 22.72 -2.37 0.16
N ALA A 556 21.55 -2.61 -0.43
CA ALA A 556 21.35 -3.71 -1.37
C ALA A 556 20.71 -3.24 -2.68
N TYR A 557 21.26 -3.70 -3.81
CA TYR A 557 20.81 -3.40 -5.16
C TYR A 557 20.28 -4.67 -5.83
N ALA A 558 19.02 -4.65 -6.27
CA ALA A 558 18.40 -5.76 -7.00
C ALA A 558 17.27 -5.32 -7.94
N ASP A 559 16.94 -6.14 -8.94
CA ASP A 559 15.89 -5.86 -9.93
C ASP A 559 14.61 -6.69 -9.75
N ALA A 560 14.70 -7.84 -9.09
CA ALA A 560 13.64 -8.84 -9.07
C ALA A 560 12.91 -8.93 -7.72
N SER A 561 11.65 -9.38 -7.80
CA SER A 561 10.84 -9.65 -6.60
C SER A 561 11.35 -10.84 -5.76
N SER A 562 12.18 -11.71 -6.34
CA SER A 562 12.88 -12.76 -5.61
C SER A 562 13.81 -12.20 -4.54
N ASP A 563 14.39 -11.02 -4.76
CA ASP A 563 15.32 -10.37 -3.84
C ASP A 563 14.63 -9.53 -2.77
N LEU A 564 13.30 -9.63 -2.68
CA LEU A 564 12.54 -8.92 -1.66
C LEU A 564 13.03 -9.21 -0.23
N PRO A 565 13.38 -10.45 0.16
CA PRO A 565 13.95 -10.72 1.49
C PRO A 565 15.27 -9.98 1.74
N LEU A 566 16.15 -9.89 0.73
CA LEU A 566 17.42 -9.16 0.84
C LEU A 566 17.17 -7.65 0.99
N LEU A 567 16.31 -7.09 0.14
CA LEU A 567 15.95 -5.67 0.18
C LEU A 567 15.21 -5.29 1.48
N GLU A 568 14.48 -6.23 2.09
CA GLU A 568 13.82 -6.03 3.38
C GLU A 568 14.76 -6.10 4.57
N ALA A 569 15.85 -6.85 4.47
CA ALA A 569 16.78 -7.08 5.56
C ALA A 569 17.76 -5.93 5.77
N VAL A 570 18.01 -5.11 4.73
CA VAL A 570 18.96 -3.99 4.80
C VAL A 570 18.27 -2.66 5.11
N GLY A 571 19.00 -1.69 5.67
CA GLY A 571 18.44 -0.35 5.89
C GLY A 571 18.24 0.49 4.62
N PHE A 572 19.04 0.22 3.56
CA PHE A 572 19.05 1.04 2.34
C PHE A 572 18.83 0.21 1.07
N PRO A 573 17.58 -0.24 0.82
CA PRO A 573 17.25 -0.97 -0.40
C PRO A 573 17.16 -0.07 -1.63
N VAL A 574 17.70 -0.56 -2.74
CA VAL A 574 17.68 0.10 -4.04
C VAL A 574 17.14 -0.87 -5.11
N ALA A 575 16.01 -0.49 -5.70
CA ALA A 575 15.42 -1.23 -6.81
C ALA A 575 16.02 -0.73 -8.13
N VAL A 576 16.81 -1.57 -8.80
CA VAL A 576 17.51 -1.22 -10.05
C VAL A 576 16.77 -1.83 -11.22
N ASN A 577 16.43 -1.04 -12.25
CA ASN A 577 15.74 -1.52 -13.44
C ASN A 577 14.54 -2.47 -13.13
N PRO A 578 13.73 -2.19 -12.10
CA PRO A 578 12.95 -3.23 -11.44
C PRO A 578 11.89 -3.87 -12.32
N GLU A 579 11.59 -5.14 -12.04
CA GLU A 579 10.39 -5.81 -12.54
C GLU A 579 9.11 -5.11 -12.06
N THR A 580 8.00 -5.34 -12.76
CA THR A 580 6.67 -4.79 -12.43
C THR A 580 6.30 -4.93 -10.94
N ARG A 581 6.51 -6.11 -10.35
CA ARG A 581 6.24 -6.37 -8.94
C ARG A 581 7.17 -5.60 -8.00
N LEU A 582 8.47 -5.61 -8.25
CA LEU A 582 9.42 -4.89 -7.41
C LEU A 582 9.20 -3.37 -7.51
N ALA A 583 8.89 -2.84 -8.68
CA ALA A 583 8.57 -1.43 -8.89
C ALA A 583 7.35 -0.98 -8.06
N ALA A 584 6.31 -1.81 -8.00
CA ALA A 584 5.14 -1.60 -7.16
C ALA A 584 5.50 -1.57 -5.66
N VAL A 585 6.32 -2.54 -5.20
CA VAL A 585 6.78 -2.63 -3.81
C VAL A 585 7.68 -1.44 -3.44
N ALA A 586 8.67 -1.12 -4.27
CA ALA A 586 9.60 -0.02 -4.07
C ALA A 586 8.85 1.32 -3.96
N ARG A 587 7.87 1.57 -4.82
CA ARG A 587 7.04 2.77 -4.74
C ARG A 587 6.20 2.82 -3.46
N LYS A 588 5.59 1.70 -3.07
CA LYS A 588 4.77 1.59 -1.85
C LYS A 588 5.59 1.87 -0.60
N ARG A 589 6.80 1.32 -0.52
CA ARG A 589 7.71 1.44 0.64
C ARG A 589 8.60 2.67 0.57
N GLY A 590 8.61 3.32 -0.58
CA GLY A 590 9.34 4.56 -0.77
C GLY A 590 10.84 4.39 -0.98
N TRP A 591 11.25 3.21 -1.46
CA TRP A 591 12.63 2.85 -1.76
C TRP A 591 13.19 3.65 -2.94
N LEU A 592 14.51 3.75 -3.02
CA LEU A 592 15.19 4.34 -4.17
C LEU A 592 14.97 3.43 -5.38
N VAL A 593 14.56 4.02 -6.51
CA VAL A 593 14.49 3.34 -7.80
C VAL A 593 15.52 3.97 -8.72
N GLU A 594 16.40 3.17 -9.29
CA GLU A 594 17.37 3.61 -10.31
C GLU A 594 17.12 2.90 -11.63
N HIS A 595 17.33 3.63 -12.72
CA HIS A 595 17.30 3.10 -14.08
C HIS A 595 18.67 3.28 -14.68
N TRP A 596 19.35 2.18 -14.95
CA TRP A 596 20.68 2.19 -15.56
C TRP A 596 20.57 1.69 -16.99
N ASP A 597 21.08 2.49 -17.92
CA ASP A 597 21.05 2.20 -19.34
C ASP A 597 22.29 1.41 -19.77
N ARG A 598 22.12 0.57 -20.81
CA ARG A 598 23.27 -0.07 -21.46
C ARG A 598 24.13 0.96 -22.18
N ALA A 599 25.42 0.65 -22.35
CA ALA A 599 26.32 1.48 -23.15
C ALA A 599 25.76 1.71 -24.57
N SER A 600 25.75 2.97 -25.00
CA SER A 600 25.34 3.36 -26.35
C SER A 600 26.29 2.80 -27.41
N GLY A 601 25.76 2.29 -28.52
CA GLY A 601 26.57 1.80 -29.65
C GLY A 601 27.00 0.33 -29.55
N ALA A 602 26.66 -0.37 -28.47
CA ALA A 602 26.91 -1.81 -28.37
C ALA A 602 26.08 -2.62 -29.40
N PRO A 603 26.67 -3.65 -30.04
CA PRO A 603 25.95 -4.50 -30.98
C PRO A 603 24.78 -5.21 -30.30
N ARG A 604 23.59 -5.12 -30.91
CA ARG A 604 22.37 -5.79 -30.44
C ARG A 604 22.30 -7.21 -31.02
N SER A 605 22.95 -8.17 -30.38
CA SER A 605 22.70 -9.58 -30.74
C SER A 605 21.26 -9.95 -30.40
N LEU A 606 20.51 -10.46 -31.38
CA LEU A 606 19.13 -10.91 -31.21
C LEU A 606 19.04 -12.26 -30.48
N LEU A 607 20.12 -13.05 -30.50
CA LEU A 607 20.19 -14.37 -29.87
C LEU A 607 21.39 -14.47 -28.92
N PRO A 608 21.24 -15.18 -27.78
CA PRO A 608 22.29 -15.36 -26.78
C PRO A 608 23.28 -16.46 -27.20
N ILE A 609 23.93 -16.30 -28.36
CA ILE A 609 24.84 -17.32 -28.91
C ILE A 609 26.29 -16.82 -28.92
N GLY A 610 27.23 -17.72 -28.60
CA GLY A 610 28.65 -17.43 -28.63
C GLY A 610 29.16 -17.22 -30.07
N PRO A 611 30.25 -16.47 -30.28
CA PRO A 611 30.85 -16.32 -31.60
C PRO A 611 31.24 -17.69 -32.18
N LEU A 612 31.17 -17.85 -33.51
CA LEU A 612 31.59 -19.10 -34.18
C LEU A 612 33.11 -19.21 -34.14
N LEU A 613 33.62 -20.28 -33.52
CA LEU A 613 35.02 -20.68 -33.70
C LEU A 613 35.22 -21.28 -35.10
N THR A 614 36.40 -21.04 -35.68
CA THR A 614 36.84 -21.74 -36.89
C THR A 614 36.96 -23.24 -36.59
N GLU A 615 36.91 -24.06 -37.64
CA GLU A 615 37.01 -25.53 -37.48
C GLU A 615 38.32 -25.97 -36.82
N ARG A 616 39.41 -25.24 -37.09
CA ARG A 616 40.73 -25.44 -36.48
C ARG A 616 40.74 -25.11 -34.98
N GLU A 617 40.02 -24.08 -34.57
CA GLU A 617 39.89 -23.67 -33.16
C GLU A 617 38.95 -24.60 -32.39
N ARG A 618 37.90 -25.15 -33.04
CA ARG A 618 37.01 -26.15 -32.42
C ARG A 618 37.72 -27.46 -32.11
N ASN A 619 38.58 -27.91 -33.04
CA ASN A 619 39.26 -29.21 -32.95
C ASN A 619 40.61 -29.16 -32.22
N ARG A 620 41.04 -28.00 -31.72
CA ARG A 620 42.24 -27.88 -30.88
C ARG A 620 41.99 -28.59 -29.55
N ARG A 621 42.39 -29.86 -29.46
CA ARG A 621 42.67 -30.51 -28.18
C ARG A 621 43.98 -29.93 -27.68
N PHE A 622 43.89 -29.14 -26.61
CA PHE A 622 45.07 -28.70 -25.91
C PHE A 622 45.48 -29.83 -24.98
N SER A 623 46.68 -30.37 -25.25
CA SER A 623 47.35 -31.41 -24.47
C SER A 623 47.62 -30.98 -23.05
#